data_AF-A0A3L7QN39-F1
#
_entry.id   AF-A0A3L7QN39-F1
#
_cell.length_a   1.000
_cell.length_b   1.000
_cell.length_c   1.000
_cell.angle_alpha   90.00
_cell.angle_beta   90.00
_cell.angle_gamma   90.00
#
_symmetry.space_group_name_H-M   'P 1'
#
loop_
_entity.id
_entity.type
_entity.pdbx_description
1 polymer ?
#
loop_
_entity_poly.entity_id
_entity_poly.type
_entity_poly.pdbx_seq_one_letter_code
_entity_poly.pdbx_strand_id
1 'polypeptide(L)'
;MLWAEGPAWNGVGRYLLWSDIPNNIQHRWLEEDGHVSTFRNPAGNSNGNTFDFQGRQISCEHGNRRVVRYEYDGTITVLADKFDGKPFNAPNDAVVHPNGDIWFTDPGYGSLGHYEGEKAQNGSKQPYQKEAVYRIDGKTLKIEKVTDEIFKPNGLCFSPDYKKLYVADTGASHYEEAPKNIKVWNVVDEKKLTDGKEFASMKLTRNIKMTPAERQRCIEDGIKNGHIKREDVNEFMCAEKNSEDAGFADGIRCDIDGNIWASAGWVGDGYDGVHVFEPTEGVRIGQIRLPEICSNVCFGGPKRNRLFMTASTSVYAVYTEAQGAHIT
;
A
#
# COMPACT_ATOMS: atom_id res chain seq x y z
N MET A 1 17.67 2.16 8.11
CA MET A 1 16.37 2.45 7.50
C MET A 1 15.36 2.73 8.60
N LEU A 2 14.52 3.75 8.45
CA LEU A 2 13.49 4.12 9.43
C LEU A 2 12.09 3.74 8.96
N TRP A 3 11.79 3.93 7.67
CA TRP A 3 10.53 3.50 7.07
C TRP A 3 10.74 3.15 5.58
N ALA A 4 10.78 1.86 5.30
CA ALA A 4 10.93 1.29 3.97
C ALA A 4 9.62 1.42 3.19
N GLU A 5 9.65 1.90 1.95
CA GLU A 5 8.45 2.11 1.13
C GLU A 5 8.75 2.02 -0.37
N GLY A 6 7.69 1.96 -1.17
CA GLY A 6 7.75 2.06 -2.63
C GLY A 6 8.78 1.17 -3.32
N PRO A 7 8.80 -0.15 -3.09
CA PRO A 7 9.66 -1.07 -3.79
C PRO A 7 9.29 -1.14 -5.28
N ALA A 8 10.28 -1.05 -6.16
CA ALA A 8 10.11 -1.12 -7.61
C ALA A 8 11.24 -1.95 -8.24
N TRP A 9 10.89 -2.86 -9.15
CA TRP A 9 11.86 -3.75 -9.78
C TRP A 9 12.19 -3.31 -11.20
N ASN A 10 13.47 -3.00 -11.45
CA ASN A 10 13.95 -2.74 -12.80
C ASN A 10 14.39 -4.06 -13.46
N GLY A 11 13.62 -4.53 -14.44
CA GLY A 11 13.88 -5.81 -15.11
C GLY A 11 15.15 -5.83 -15.97
N VAL A 12 15.53 -4.69 -16.57
CA VAL A 12 16.72 -4.59 -17.42
C VAL A 12 17.99 -4.50 -16.58
N GLY A 13 17.97 -3.60 -15.58
CA GLY A 13 19.08 -3.38 -14.66
C GLY A 13 19.20 -4.45 -13.56
N ARG A 14 18.20 -5.34 -13.44
CA ARG A 14 18.15 -6.44 -12.45
C ARG A 14 18.39 -5.96 -11.02
N TYR A 15 17.64 -4.93 -10.62
CA TYR A 15 17.73 -4.38 -9.28
C TYR A 15 16.37 -4.04 -8.69
N LEU A 16 16.29 -4.17 -7.38
CA LEU A 16 15.20 -3.61 -6.59
C LEU A 16 15.60 -2.22 -6.11
N LEU A 17 14.71 -1.25 -6.25
CA LEU A 17 14.81 0.07 -5.63
C LEU A 17 13.72 0.21 -4.58
N TRP A 18 13.99 0.93 -3.50
CA TRP A 18 12.97 1.33 -2.51
C TRP A 18 13.37 2.63 -1.81
N SER A 19 12.41 3.26 -1.16
CA SER A 19 12.60 4.48 -0.39
C SER A 19 12.81 4.19 1.09
N ASP A 20 13.68 4.96 1.74
CA ASP A 20 13.71 5.17 3.19
C ASP A 20 13.24 6.60 3.45
N ILE A 21 11.92 6.76 3.59
CA ILE A 21 11.27 8.09 3.49
C ILE A 21 11.84 9.09 4.50
N PRO A 22 11.99 8.75 5.80
CA PRO A 22 12.44 9.71 6.81
C PRO A 22 13.89 10.13 6.64
N ASN A 23 14.74 9.23 6.15
CA ASN A 23 16.14 9.55 5.89
C ASN A 23 16.36 10.25 4.53
N ASN A 24 15.29 10.45 3.75
CA ASN A 24 15.35 11.13 2.45
C ASN A 24 16.32 10.44 1.46
N ILE A 25 16.30 9.11 1.45
CA ILE A 25 17.21 8.27 0.66
C ILE A 25 16.38 7.26 -0.14
N GLN A 26 16.84 6.96 -1.36
CA GLN A 26 16.48 5.70 -2.02
C GLN A 26 17.64 4.74 -1.97
N HIS A 27 17.35 3.48 -1.72
CA HIS A 27 18.29 2.38 -1.74
C HIS A 27 18.09 1.54 -3.00
N ARG A 28 19.13 0.76 -3.33
CA ARG A 28 19.09 -0.22 -4.40
C ARG A 28 19.77 -1.51 -3.95
N TRP A 29 19.15 -2.64 -4.28
CA TRP A 29 19.71 -3.98 -4.17
C TRP A 29 19.95 -4.54 -5.57
N LEU A 30 21.18 -4.94 -5.91
CA LEU A 30 21.45 -5.62 -7.19
C LEU A 30 21.31 -7.14 -7.03
N GLU A 31 20.70 -7.76 -8.03
CA GLU A 31 20.53 -9.21 -8.06
C GLU A 31 21.83 -9.98 -8.31
N GLU A 32 22.79 -9.38 -9.00
CA GLU A 32 24.03 -10.04 -9.41
C GLU A 32 24.92 -10.45 -8.22
N ASP A 33 25.08 -9.57 -7.24
CA ASP A 33 26.00 -9.76 -6.11
C ASP A 33 25.32 -9.64 -4.74
N GLY A 34 24.03 -9.29 -4.72
CA GLY A 34 23.26 -9.09 -3.51
C GLY A 34 23.61 -7.83 -2.72
N HIS A 35 24.44 -6.94 -3.26
CA HIS A 35 24.86 -5.74 -2.54
C HIS A 35 23.70 -4.74 -2.40
N VAL A 36 23.70 -3.95 -1.32
CA VAL A 36 22.78 -2.83 -1.12
C VAL A 36 23.58 -1.53 -1.14
N SER A 37 23.17 -0.58 -1.97
CA SER A 37 23.81 0.74 -2.09
C SER A 37 22.79 1.87 -1.90
N THR A 38 23.26 3.06 -1.54
CA THR A 38 22.48 4.29 -1.74
C THR A 38 22.33 4.51 -3.24
N PHE A 39 21.09 4.63 -3.70
CA PHE A 39 20.78 4.95 -5.09
C PHE A 39 20.63 6.46 -5.30
N ARG A 40 19.98 7.14 -4.35
CA ARG A 40 19.75 8.59 -4.41
C ARG A 40 19.73 9.21 -3.03
N ASN A 41 20.42 10.34 -2.88
CA ASN A 41 20.46 11.15 -1.67
C ASN A 41 20.86 12.60 -2.03
N PRO A 42 19.99 13.61 -1.81
CA PRO A 42 18.63 13.51 -1.29
C PRO A 42 17.64 12.94 -2.33
N ALA A 43 16.55 12.33 -1.86
CA ALA A 43 15.50 11.74 -2.69
C ALA A 43 14.15 12.48 -2.66
N GLY A 44 14.08 13.68 -2.08
CA GLY A 44 12.83 14.45 -1.93
C GLY A 44 11.80 13.82 -0.99
N ASN A 45 12.24 13.02 -0.02
CA ASN A 45 11.40 12.12 0.78
C ASN A 45 10.50 11.30 -0.15
N SER A 46 11.11 10.66 -1.15
CA SER A 46 10.36 9.79 -2.05
C SER A 46 9.64 8.70 -1.27
N ASN A 47 8.42 8.38 -1.68
CA ASN A 47 7.63 7.27 -1.18
C ASN A 47 7.53 6.20 -2.27
N GLY A 48 6.39 6.10 -2.94
CA GLY A 48 6.14 5.18 -4.04
C GLY A 48 7.09 5.39 -5.22
N ASN A 49 7.54 4.28 -5.78
CA ASN A 49 8.33 4.26 -7.00
C ASN A 49 7.69 3.31 -7.99
N THR A 50 7.84 3.63 -9.27
CA THR A 50 7.63 2.66 -10.33
C THR A 50 8.52 2.91 -11.54
N PHE A 51 8.42 2.09 -12.58
CA PHE A 51 9.06 2.35 -13.87
C PHE A 51 8.02 2.50 -14.96
N ASP A 52 8.27 3.41 -15.90
CA ASP A 52 7.47 3.46 -17.12
C ASP A 52 7.86 2.33 -18.10
N PHE A 53 7.09 2.18 -19.18
CA PHE A 53 7.34 1.16 -20.22
C PHE A 53 8.64 1.38 -21.02
N GLN A 54 9.38 2.47 -20.75
CA GLN A 54 10.71 2.70 -21.29
C GLN A 54 11.82 2.39 -20.27
N GLY A 55 11.47 2.05 -19.03
CA GLY A 55 12.41 1.73 -17.96
C GLY A 55 12.90 2.96 -17.18
N ARG A 56 12.25 4.12 -17.33
CA ARG A 56 12.55 5.33 -16.55
C ARG A 56 11.80 5.30 -15.23
N GLN A 57 12.46 5.70 -14.15
CA GLN A 57 11.86 5.71 -12.82
C GLN A 57 10.84 6.84 -12.71
N ILE A 58 9.63 6.50 -12.25
CA ILE A 58 8.62 7.42 -11.73
C ILE A 58 8.70 7.38 -10.20
N SER A 59 8.62 8.53 -9.54
CA SER A 59 8.69 8.61 -8.08
C SER A 59 7.72 9.65 -7.53
N CYS A 60 7.04 9.30 -6.44
CA CYS A 60 6.20 10.18 -5.66
C CYS A 60 7.06 10.81 -4.55
N GLU A 61 7.24 12.13 -4.57
CA GLU A 61 8.04 12.87 -3.59
C GLU A 61 7.15 13.58 -2.58
N HIS A 62 7.24 13.19 -1.31
CA HIS A 62 6.53 13.86 -0.22
C HIS A 62 7.05 15.29 -0.01
N GLY A 63 8.35 15.46 0.19
CA GLY A 63 8.94 16.74 0.60
C GLY A 63 8.75 17.84 -0.45
N ASN A 64 8.79 17.46 -1.73
CA ASN A 64 8.58 18.37 -2.85
C ASN A 64 7.13 18.40 -3.36
N ARG A 65 6.24 17.55 -2.82
CA ARG A 65 4.82 17.43 -3.17
C ARG A 65 4.57 17.28 -4.67
N ARG A 66 5.28 16.33 -5.28
CA ARG A 66 5.25 16.15 -6.74
C ARG A 66 5.47 14.70 -7.16
N VAL A 67 5.02 14.39 -8.37
CA VAL A 67 5.39 13.18 -9.10
C VAL A 67 6.46 13.56 -10.12
N VAL A 68 7.56 12.82 -10.14
CA VAL A 68 8.69 13.07 -11.05
C VAL A 68 9.01 11.84 -11.88
N ARG A 69 9.66 12.08 -13.02
CA ARG A 69 10.35 11.06 -13.81
C ARG A 69 11.84 11.38 -13.87
N TYR A 70 12.66 10.39 -13.56
CA TYR A 70 14.10 10.47 -13.78
C TYR A 70 14.41 10.04 -15.21
N GLU A 71 14.97 10.96 -15.99
CA GLU A 71 15.36 10.71 -17.38
C GLU A 71 16.73 9.99 -17.44
N TYR A 72 17.07 9.44 -18.60
CA TYR A 72 18.28 8.63 -18.77
C TYR A 72 19.58 9.39 -18.53
N ASP A 73 19.59 10.69 -18.78
CA ASP A 73 20.73 11.57 -18.54
C ASP A 73 20.85 12.03 -17.08
N GLY A 74 19.94 11.55 -16.22
CA GLY A 74 19.87 11.91 -14.80
C GLY A 74 19.08 13.19 -14.53
N THR A 75 18.56 13.88 -15.54
CA THR A 75 17.67 15.03 -15.34
C THR A 75 16.32 14.59 -14.78
N ILE A 76 15.62 15.53 -14.15
CA ILE A 76 14.32 15.29 -13.51
C ILE A 76 13.24 16.04 -14.28
N THR A 77 12.27 15.31 -14.81
CA THR A 77 11.04 15.88 -15.34
C THR A 77 9.98 15.89 -14.25
N VAL A 78 9.46 17.08 -13.91
CA VAL A 78 8.29 17.19 -13.02
C VAL A 78 7.04 16.87 -13.83
N LEU A 79 6.36 15.79 -13.47
CA LEU A 79 5.15 15.34 -14.16
C LEU A 79 3.90 15.97 -13.57
N ALA A 80 3.89 16.20 -12.25
CA ALA A 80 2.79 16.82 -11.53
C ALA A 80 3.27 17.45 -10.23
N ASP A 81 3.04 18.75 -10.02
CA ASP A 81 3.32 19.46 -8.75
C ASP A 81 2.12 20.27 -8.22
N LYS A 82 1.10 20.48 -9.07
CA LYS A 82 -0.13 21.22 -8.74
C LYS A 82 -1.35 20.63 -9.43
N PHE A 83 -2.52 20.88 -8.85
CA PHE A 83 -3.83 20.67 -9.45
C PHE A 83 -4.72 21.87 -9.16
N ASP A 84 -5.43 22.40 -10.17
CA ASP A 84 -6.25 23.61 -10.08
C ASP A 84 -5.55 24.80 -9.37
N GLY A 85 -4.26 24.98 -9.66
CA GLY A 85 -3.41 26.04 -9.10
C GLY A 85 -2.94 25.81 -7.66
N LYS A 86 -3.37 24.73 -6.99
CA LYS A 86 -2.96 24.37 -5.63
C LYS A 86 -1.86 23.31 -5.66
N PRO A 87 -0.89 23.33 -4.73
CA PRO A 87 0.04 22.22 -4.54
C PRO A 87 -0.70 20.91 -4.24
N PHE A 88 -0.11 19.77 -4.61
CA PHE A 88 -0.55 18.47 -4.09
C PHE A 88 -0.36 18.38 -2.57
N ASN A 89 -1.08 17.47 -1.92
CA ASN A 89 -0.94 17.22 -0.48
C ASN A 89 0.44 16.62 -0.18
N ALA A 90 0.71 15.45 -0.74
CA ALA A 90 1.97 14.72 -0.78
C ALA A 90 1.66 13.42 -1.55
N PRO A 91 2.02 13.32 -2.84
CA PRO A 91 1.78 12.10 -3.63
C PRO A 91 2.41 10.89 -2.97
N ASN A 92 1.71 9.75 -2.92
CA ASN A 92 2.11 8.60 -2.12
C ASN A 92 2.57 7.41 -2.99
N ASP A 93 1.71 6.81 -3.81
CA ASP A 93 2.06 5.70 -4.71
C ASP A 93 1.62 5.99 -6.16
N ALA A 94 2.22 5.30 -7.13
CA ALA A 94 1.93 5.49 -8.55
C ALA A 94 2.02 4.19 -9.35
N VAL A 95 1.21 4.10 -10.40
CA VAL A 95 1.23 3.01 -11.40
C VAL A 95 1.16 3.56 -12.82
N VAL A 96 1.80 2.86 -13.76
CA VAL A 96 1.85 3.25 -15.18
C VAL A 96 0.91 2.37 -15.99
N HIS A 97 0.06 3.01 -16.79
CA HIS A 97 -0.83 2.34 -17.73
C HIS A 97 -0.12 2.12 -19.09
N PRO A 98 -0.40 1.03 -19.85
CA PRO A 98 0.26 0.71 -21.12
C PRO A 98 0.16 1.79 -22.21
N ASN A 99 -0.86 2.65 -22.13
CA ASN A 99 -1.00 3.80 -23.02
C ASN A 99 -0.03 4.96 -22.70
N GLY A 100 0.75 4.84 -21.63
CA GLY A 100 1.73 5.82 -21.15
C GLY A 100 1.23 6.73 -20.02
N ASP A 101 -0.05 6.65 -19.66
CA ASP A 101 -0.60 7.44 -18.56
C ASP A 101 -0.07 6.98 -17.20
N ILE A 102 -0.01 7.91 -16.25
CA ILE A 102 0.46 7.64 -14.89
C ILE A 102 -0.67 7.96 -13.93
N TRP A 103 -1.02 7.01 -13.07
CA TRP A 103 -2.05 7.17 -12.05
C TRP A 103 -1.39 7.20 -10.68
N PHE A 104 -1.79 8.11 -9.81
CA PHE A 104 -1.17 8.27 -8.49
C PHE A 104 -2.17 8.73 -7.43
N THR A 105 -1.81 8.49 -6.17
CA THR A 105 -2.61 8.84 -4.99
C THR A 105 -2.03 10.05 -4.25
N ASP A 106 -2.88 10.92 -3.69
CA ASP A 106 -2.47 12.14 -2.96
C ASP A 106 -3.10 12.25 -1.55
N PRO A 107 -2.76 11.35 -0.60
CA PRO A 107 -3.34 11.31 0.74
C PRO A 107 -2.77 12.38 1.69
N GLY A 108 -1.57 12.90 1.42
CA GLY A 108 -0.98 13.98 2.21
C GLY A 108 -0.10 13.59 3.40
N TYR A 109 0.23 12.31 3.61
CA TYR A 109 1.05 11.85 4.75
C TYR A 109 2.34 12.66 4.95
N GLY A 110 3.07 12.90 3.86
CA GLY A 110 4.28 13.73 3.85
C GLY A 110 4.10 15.18 4.29
N SER A 111 2.87 15.66 4.43
CA SER A 111 2.53 17.02 4.88
C SER A 111 1.90 17.07 6.28
N LEU A 112 1.70 15.92 6.94
CA LEU A 112 1.06 15.86 8.27
C LEU A 112 2.08 15.99 9.43
N GLY A 113 3.36 15.76 9.16
CA GLY A 113 4.45 15.87 10.13
C GLY A 113 5.81 15.95 9.45
N HIS A 114 6.87 16.07 10.26
CA HIS A 114 8.26 16.15 9.77
C HIS A 114 8.93 14.79 9.60
N TYR A 115 8.23 13.69 9.92
CA TYR A 115 8.82 12.34 9.86
C TYR A 115 9.05 11.88 8.41
N GLU A 116 8.17 12.25 7.48
CA GLU A 116 8.17 11.75 6.10
C GLU A 116 8.18 12.89 5.06
N GLY A 117 8.41 14.13 5.48
CA GLY A 117 8.33 15.31 4.63
C GLY A 117 8.25 16.58 5.46
N GLU A 118 7.47 17.56 5.00
CA GLU A 118 7.35 18.87 5.65
C GLU A 118 5.93 19.18 6.08
N LYS A 119 5.77 19.46 7.38
CA LYS A 119 4.46 19.73 7.96
C LYS A 119 3.83 21.00 7.38
N ALA A 120 2.60 20.87 6.88
CA ALA A 120 1.81 22.01 6.44
C ALA A 120 1.41 22.93 7.61
N GLN A 121 1.52 24.24 7.40
CA GLN A 121 1.32 25.26 8.43
C GLN A 121 -0.15 25.68 8.60
N ASN A 122 -1.09 24.74 8.49
CA ASN A 122 -2.52 25.00 8.63
C ASN A 122 -3.25 24.00 9.55
N GLY A 123 -2.57 22.95 10.02
CA GLY A 123 -3.14 21.95 10.93
C GLY A 123 -4.24 21.08 10.31
N SER A 124 -4.46 21.15 8.99
CA SER A 124 -5.48 20.36 8.30
C SER A 124 -4.97 18.96 8.00
N LYS A 125 -5.82 17.94 8.20
CA LYS A 125 -5.59 16.58 7.68
C LYS A 125 -5.72 16.48 6.15
N GLN A 126 -6.23 17.54 5.52
CA GLN A 126 -6.31 17.79 4.07
C GLN A 126 -5.50 19.06 3.75
N PRO A 127 -4.15 18.98 3.67
CA PRO A 127 -3.30 20.16 3.73
C PRO A 127 -3.57 21.20 2.65
N TYR A 128 -3.78 20.80 1.41
CA TYR A 128 -3.93 21.72 0.27
C TYR A 128 -5.21 21.46 -0.54
N GLN A 129 -5.70 20.22 -0.53
CA GLN A 129 -6.91 19.80 -1.21
C GLN A 129 -7.48 18.51 -0.61
N LYS A 130 -8.72 18.18 -0.95
CA LYS A 130 -9.32 16.88 -0.63
C LYS A 130 -8.45 15.77 -1.24
N GLU A 131 -8.18 14.73 -0.47
CA GLU A 131 -7.45 13.55 -0.92
C GLU A 131 -8.13 12.93 -2.14
N ALA A 132 -7.32 12.49 -3.12
CA ALA A 132 -7.85 12.01 -4.38
C ALA A 132 -6.85 11.10 -5.10
N VAL A 133 -7.36 10.41 -6.11
CA VAL A 133 -6.57 9.72 -7.13
C VAL A 133 -6.56 10.59 -8.38
N TYR A 134 -5.40 10.69 -9.00
CA TYR A 134 -5.16 11.50 -10.19
C TYR A 134 -4.60 10.66 -11.32
N ARG A 135 -4.84 11.09 -12.55
CA ARG A 135 -4.24 10.58 -13.78
C ARG A 135 -3.47 11.71 -14.47
N ILE A 136 -2.25 11.41 -14.91
CA ILE A 136 -1.42 12.25 -15.77
C ILE A 136 -1.48 11.64 -17.17
N ASP A 137 -1.95 12.41 -18.14
CA ASP A 137 -1.94 11.99 -19.55
C ASP A 137 -0.49 11.88 -20.04
N GLY A 138 -0.09 10.70 -20.52
CA GLY A 138 1.30 10.37 -20.84
C GLY A 138 1.89 11.18 -22.00
N LYS A 139 1.05 11.84 -22.80
CA LYS A 139 1.47 12.63 -23.97
C LYS A 139 1.45 14.12 -23.70
N THR A 140 0.37 14.60 -23.07
CA THR A 140 0.12 16.03 -22.87
C THR A 140 0.53 16.52 -21.48
N LEU A 141 0.80 15.61 -20.55
CA LEU A 141 1.00 15.89 -19.12
C LEU A 141 -0.19 16.58 -18.45
N LYS A 142 -1.37 16.56 -19.09
CA LYS A 142 -2.60 17.05 -18.47
C LYS A 142 -2.95 16.17 -17.28
N ILE A 143 -3.20 16.81 -16.14
CA ILE A 143 -3.61 16.13 -14.90
C ILE A 143 -5.13 16.17 -14.79
N GLU A 144 -5.72 15.03 -14.47
CA GLU A 144 -7.16 14.88 -14.26
C GLU A 144 -7.39 14.16 -12.93
N LYS A 145 -8.26 14.72 -12.08
CA LYS A 145 -8.75 14.01 -10.90
C LYS A 145 -9.73 12.92 -11.35
N VAL A 146 -9.47 11.66 -11.00
CA VAL A 146 -10.29 10.53 -11.44
C VAL A 146 -11.28 10.05 -10.38
N THR A 147 -10.97 10.23 -9.10
CA THR A 147 -11.92 10.04 -7.99
C THR A 147 -11.42 10.76 -6.73
N ASP A 148 -12.35 11.22 -5.89
CA ASP A 148 -12.11 11.64 -4.50
C ASP A 148 -13.11 10.97 -3.52
N GLU A 149 -13.67 9.83 -3.90
CA GLU A 149 -14.59 9.03 -3.06
C GLU A 149 -13.87 8.26 -1.93
N ILE A 150 -12.55 8.27 -1.92
CA ILE A 150 -11.68 7.56 -0.97
C ILE A 150 -11.27 8.53 0.12
N PHE A 151 -11.23 8.09 1.37
CA PHE A 151 -10.85 8.98 2.47
C PHE A 151 -9.36 9.31 2.46
N LYS A 152 -8.48 8.29 2.40
CA LYS A 152 -7.04 8.48 2.18
C LYS A 152 -6.52 7.41 1.21
N PRO A 153 -6.45 7.71 -0.11
CA PRO A 153 -5.98 6.77 -1.11
C PRO A 153 -4.48 6.51 -0.91
N ASN A 154 -4.09 5.25 -0.87
CA ASN A 154 -2.71 4.84 -0.58
C ASN A 154 -2.12 4.05 -1.76
N GLY A 155 -1.76 2.77 -1.59
CA GLY A 155 -1.35 1.91 -2.70
C GLY A 155 -2.45 1.70 -3.74
N LEU A 156 -2.06 1.55 -5.00
CA LEU A 156 -2.97 1.31 -6.12
C LEU A 156 -2.40 0.30 -7.12
N CYS A 157 -3.27 -0.44 -7.80
CA CYS A 157 -2.89 -1.30 -8.92
C CYS A 157 -4.05 -1.56 -9.88
N PHE A 158 -3.72 -1.84 -11.14
CA PHE A 158 -4.71 -2.28 -12.14
C PHE A 158 -4.92 -3.80 -12.09
N SER A 159 -6.10 -4.27 -12.49
CA SER A 159 -6.30 -5.67 -12.91
C SER A 159 -5.37 -6.03 -14.09
N PRO A 160 -5.14 -7.33 -14.39
CA PRO A 160 -4.24 -7.73 -15.48
C PRO A 160 -4.65 -7.18 -16.85
N ASP A 161 -5.96 -7.01 -17.06
CA ASP A 161 -6.54 -6.48 -18.28
C ASP A 161 -6.78 -4.95 -18.26
N TYR A 162 -6.33 -4.26 -17.20
CA TYR A 162 -6.48 -2.82 -16.98
C TYR A 162 -7.92 -2.29 -16.93
N LYS A 163 -8.92 -3.17 -16.84
CA LYS A 163 -10.34 -2.77 -16.76
C LYS A 163 -10.80 -2.40 -15.37
N LYS A 164 -10.00 -2.69 -14.34
CA LYS A 164 -10.29 -2.31 -12.96
C LYS A 164 -9.08 -1.62 -12.34
N LEU A 165 -9.35 -0.61 -11.51
CA LEU A 165 -8.35 0.01 -10.63
C LEU A 165 -8.72 -0.30 -9.19
N TYR A 166 -7.76 -0.87 -8.45
CA TYR A 166 -7.84 -1.12 -7.02
C TYR A 166 -7.04 -0.06 -6.27
N VAL A 167 -7.56 0.42 -5.15
CA VAL A 167 -6.90 1.42 -4.31
C VAL A 167 -7.14 1.08 -2.84
N ALA A 168 -6.08 0.99 -2.06
CA ALA A 168 -6.17 0.86 -0.60
C ALA A 168 -6.67 2.16 0.02
N ASP A 169 -7.62 2.06 0.96
CA ASP A 169 -8.10 3.19 1.76
C ASP A 169 -7.57 3.08 3.19
N THR A 170 -6.64 3.95 3.54
CA THR A 170 -6.08 4.08 4.89
C THR A 170 -6.75 5.19 5.68
N GLY A 171 -7.93 5.63 5.25
CA GLY A 171 -8.70 6.71 5.85
C GLY A 171 -8.97 6.55 7.34
N ALA A 172 -9.16 5.32 7.82
CA ALA A 172 -9.44 5.06 9.24
C ALA A 172 -8.30 5.48 10.19
N SER A 173 -7.14 5.84 9.65
CA SER A 173 -6.05 6.48 10.40
C SER A 173 -6.35 7.92 10.84
N HIS A 174 -7.29 8.62 10.17
CA HIS A 174 -7.58 10.05 10.40
C HIS A 174 -9.08 10.43 10.34
N TYR A 175 -9.93 9.50 9.93
CA TYR A 175 -11.38 9.65 9.79
C TYR A 175 -12.05 8.47 10.50
N GLU A 176 -12.87 8.73 11.52
CA GLU A 176 -13.49 7.69 12.35
C GLU A 176 -14.49 6.84 11.54
N GLU A 177 -15.14 7.48 10.57
CA GLU A 177 -16.13 6.89 9.67
C GLU A 177 -15.53 6.07 8.53
N ALA A 178 -14.21 6.17 8.30
CA ALA A 178 -13.58 5.54 7.16
C ALA A 178 -13.40 4.02 7.38
N PRO A 179 -13.71 3.19 6.36
CA PRO A 179 -13.48 1.76 6.46
C PRO A 179 -11.99 1.42 6.41
N LYS A 180 -11.65 0.20 6.84
CA LYS A 180 -10.33 -0.42 6.62
C LYS A 180 -10.47 -1.41 5.48
N ASN A 181 -10.32 -0.94 4.25
CA ASN A 181 -10.64 -1.73 3.06
C ASN A 181 -9.74 -1.41 1.86
N ILE A 182 -9.92 -2.22 0.82
CA ILE A 182 -9.46 -1.94 -0.53
C ILE A 182 -10.71 -1.68 -1.36
N LYS A 183 -10.71 -0.60 -2.13
CA LYS A 183 -11.80 -0.25 -3.06
C LYS A 183 -11.43 -0.59 -4.49
N VAL A 184 -12.44 -0.77 -5.34
CA VAL A 184 -12.28 -1.04 -6.77
C VAL A 184 -13.26 -0.20 -7.60
N TRP A 185 -12.80 0.21 -8.78
CA TRP A 185 -13.59 0.89 -9.81
C TRP A 185 -13.42 0.18 -11.15
N ASN A 186 -14.42 0.31 -12.02
CA ASN A 186 -14.29 0.04 -13.44
C ASN A 186 -13.50 1.18 -14.11
N VAL A 187 -12.56 0.83 -14.98
CA VAL A 187 -11.81 1.77 -15.81
C VAL A 187 -12.51 1.87 -17.18
N VAL A 188 -13.01 3.05 -17.50
CA VAL A 188 -13.74 3.34 -18.74
C VAL A 188 -12.93 4.27 -19.61
N ASP A 189 -12.85 3.93 -20.91
CA ASP A 189 -12.08 4.66 -21.93
C ASP A 189 -10.61 4.86 -21.56
N GLU A 190 -10.04 4.00 -20.68
CA GLU A 190 -8.67 4.11 -20.13
C GLU A 190 -8.41 5.38 -19.29
N LYS A 191 -9.46 6.14 -18.95
CA LYS A 191 -9.30 7.51 -18.40
C LYS A 191 -10.17 7.80 -17.19
N LYS A 192 -11.31 7.15 -17.08
CA LYS A 192 -12.33 7.46 -16.07
C LYS A 192 -12.58 6.26 -15.18
N LEU A 193 -13.04 6.55 -13.97
CA LEU A 193 -13.48 5.55 -13.02
C LEU A 193 -14.99 5.60 -12.86
N THR A 194 -15.64 4.43 -12.84
CA THR A 194 -17.07 4.29 -12.54
C THR A 194 -17.31 3.17 -11.54
N ASP A 195 -18.50 3.16 -10.93
CA ASP A 195 -19.00 2.06 -10.10
C ASP A 195 -18.09 1.69 -8.91
N GLY A 196 -17.56 2.71 -8.24
CA GLY A 196 -16.72 2.55 -7.07
C GLY A 196 -17.40 1.78 -5.95
N LYS A 197 -16.74 0.71 -5.47
CA LYS A 197 -17.24 -0.09 -4.36
C LYS A 197 -16.11 -0.65 -3.50
N GLU A 198 -16.46 -1.17 -2.33
CA GLU A 198 -15.54 -2.01 -1.57
C GLU A 198 -15.25 -3.29 -2.37
N PHE A 199 -13.96 -3.65 -2.44
CA PHE A 199 -13.50 -4.92 -2.98
C PHE A 199 -13.23 -5.90 -1.85
N ALA A 200 -12.41 -5.51 -0.87
CA ALA A 200 -12.01 -6.39 0.21
C ALA A 200 -11.95 -5.65 1.55
N SER A 201 -12.42 -6.32 2.60
CA SER A 201 -12.28 -5.85 3.98
C SER A 201 -10.94 -6.31 4.59
N MET A 202 -10.26 -5.42 5.32
CA MET A 202 -9.03 -5.77 6.04
C MET A 202 -9.28 -6.44 7.38
N LYS A 203 -10.55 -6.68 7.75
CA LYS A 203 -10.89 -7.46 8.95
C LYS A 203 -10.38 -8.90 8.82
N LEU A 204 -9.87 -9.44 9.92
CA LEU A 204 -9.43 -10.82 10.05
C LEU A 204 -9.96 -11.39 11.36
N THR A 205 -10.80 -12.42 11.26
CA THR A 205 -11.23 -13.20 12.42
C THR A 205 -10.11 -14.16 12.81
N ARG A 206 -9.78 -14.20 14.10
CA ARG A 206 -8.74 -15.09 14.65
C ARG A 206 -9.26 -15.89 15.80
N ASN A 207 -8.85 -17.14 15.83
CA ASN A 207 -9.04 -17.98 17.00
C ASN A 207 -7.86 -17.74 17.97
N ILE A 208 -8.15 -17.10 19.10
CA ILE A 208 -7.16 -16.90 20.16
C ILE A 208 -7.17 -18.12 21.08
N LYS A 209 -6.05 -18.85 21.10
CA LYS A 209 -5.78 -19.86 22.14
C LYS A 209 -5.45 -19.14 23.45
N MET A 210 -6.46 -18.99 24.30
CA MET A 210 -6.29 -18.43 25.64
C MET A 210 -5.44 -19.35 26.52
N THR A 211 -4.57 -18.79 27.36
CA THR A 211 -3.90 -19.57 28.40
C THR A 211 -4.92 -20.13 29.41
N PRO A 212 -4.60 -21.19 30.17
CA PRO A 212 -5.49 -21.70 31.22
C PRO A 212 -5.90 -20.62 32.24
N ALA A 213 -4.98 -19.70 32.58
CA ALA A 213 -5.24 -18.60 33.51
C ALA A 213 -6.18 -17.53 32.93
N GLU A 214 -6.07 -17.20 31.65
CA GLU A 214 -6.99 -16.28 30.98
C GLU A 214 -8.38 -16.88 30.83
N ARG A 215 -8.46 -18.18 30.50
CA ARG A 215 -9.74 -18.92 30.45
C ARG A 215 -10.46 -18.88 31.79
N GLN A 216 -9.74 -19.19 32.87
CA GLN A 216 -10.30 -19.18 34.22
C GLN A 216 -10.86 -17.81 34.58
N ARG A 217 -10.14 -16.72 34.26
CA ARG A 217 -10.62 -15.35 34.50
C ARG A 217 -11.87 -14.99 33.71
N CYS A 218 -11.92 -15.30 32.42
CA CYS A 218 -13.11 -15.02 31.61
C CYS A 218 -14.34 -15.81 32.06
N ILE A 219 -14.16 -17.04 32.54
CA ILE A 219 -15.25 -17.85 33.13
C ILE A 219 -15.75 -17.22 34.43
N GLU A 220 -14.84 -16.82 35.31
CA GLU A 220 -15.18 -16.17 36.58
C GLU A 220 -15.95 -14.87 36.37
N ASP A 221 -15.49 -14.02 35.44
CA ASP A 221 -16.17 -12.79 35.07
C ASP A 221 -17.53 -13.06 34.40
N GLY A 222 -17.60 -14.06 33.51
CA GLY A 222 -18.86 -14.45 32.85
C GLY A 222 -19.91 -14.98 33.84
N ILE A 223 -19.51 -15.77 34.83
CA ILE A 223 -20.39 -16.22 35.92
C ILE A 223 -20.83 -15.04 36.77
N LYS A 224 -19.90 -14.15 37.14
CA LYS A 224 -20.20 -12.97 37.98
C LYS A 224 -21.19 -12.02 37.31
N ASN A 225 -21.09 -11.88 35.98
CA ASN A 225 -21.98 -11.03 35.18
C ASN A 225 -23.24 -11.75 34.69
N GLY A 226 -23.44 -13.03 35.05
CA GLY A 226 -24.62 -13.81 34.67
C GLY A 226 -24.68 -14.25 33.20
N HIS A 227 -23.58 -14.11 32.46
CA HIS A 227 -23.46 -14.49 31.05
C HIS A 227 -23.14 -15.98 30.86
N ILE A 228 -22.58 -16.63 31.88
CA ILE A 228 -22.24 -18.05 31.87
C ILE A 228 -22.89 -18.71 33.10
N LYS A 229 -23.66 -19.76 32.90
CA LYS A 229 -24.15 -20.58 34.03
C LYS A 229 -23.05 -21.54 34.46
N ARG A 230 -22.99 -21.85 35.75
CA ARG A 230 -21.98 -22.77 36.32
C ARG A 230 -22.03 -24.17 35.70
N GLU A 231 -23.21 -24.63 35.27
CA GLU A 231 -23.39 -25.91 34.58
C GLU A 231 -22.80 -25.94 33.15
N ASP A 232 -22.66 -24.79 32.50
CA ASP A 232 -22.20 -24.67 31.10
C ASP A 232 -20.68 -24.44 30.99
N VAL A 233 -19.96 -24.40 32.12
CA VAL A 233 -18.52 -24.09 32.18
C VAL A 233 -17.68 -25.06 31.36
N ASN A 234 -18.04 -26.35 31.33
CA ASN A 234 -17.31 -27.35 30.54
C ASN A 234 -17.41 -27.11 29.03
N GLU A 235 -18.51 -26.54 28.56
CA GLU A 235 -18.70 -26.16 27.16
C GLU A 235 -17.89 -24.90 26.81
N PHE A 236 -17.85 -23.92 27.74
CA PHE A 236 -17.04 -22.71 27.60
C PHE A 236 -15.52 -22.96 27.67
N MET A 237 -15.09 -23.96 28.45
CA MET A 237 -13.68 -24.37 28.54
C MET A 237 -13.13 -24.88 27.19
N CYS A 238 -14.01 -25.36 26.32
CA CYS A 238 -13.69 -25.84 24.97
C CYS A 238 -13.84 -24.75 23.89
N ALA A 239 -14.41 -23.59 24.21
CA ALA A 239 -14.64 -22.51 23.26
C ALA A 239 -13.37 -21.68 23.02
N GLU A 240 -13.04 -21.43 21.75
CA GLU A 240 -11.99 -20.47 21.36
C GLU A 240 -12.57 -19.06 21.34
N LYS A 241 -11.80 -18.07 21.79
CA LYS A 241 -12.21 -16.67 21.68
C LYS A 241 -11.86 -16.17 20.28
N ASN A 242 -12.85 -15.66 19.55
CA ASN A 242 -12.61 -14.99 18.28
C ASN A 242 -12.29 -13.51 18.53
N SER A 243 -11.15 -13.01 18.04
CA SER A 243 -10.96 -11.56 17.84
C SER A 243 -11.23 -11.21 16.39
N GLU A 244 -11.85 -10.06 16.17
CA GLU A 244 -11.86 -9.41 14.86
C GLU A 244 -10.87 -8.26 14.91
N ASP A 245 -9.68 -8.50 14.36
CA ASP A 245 -8.66 -7.48 14.27
C ASP A 245 -8.64 -6.91 12.85
N ALA A 246 -8.41 -5.61 12.74
CA ALA A 246 -8.34 -4.93 11.45
C ALA A 246 -7.21 -3.91 11.46
N GLY A 247 -6.24 -4.11 10.58
CA GLY A 247 -5.18 -3.18 10.24
C GLY A 247 -5.49 -2.47 8.94
N PHE A 248 -4.45 -1.95 8.31
CA PHE A 248 -4.53 -1.24 7.05
C PHE A 248 -3.91 -2.06 5.92
N ALA A 249 -4.50 -1.98 4.73
CA ALA A 249 -3.77 -2.24 3.50
C ALA A 249 -3.03 -0.97 3.12
N ASP A 250 -1.78 -1.08 2.72
CA ASP A 250 -0.99 0.06 2.26
C ASP A 250 -0.65 -0.10 0.77
N GLY A 251 0.60 -0.36 0.39
CA GLY A 251 0.96 -0.73 -0.97
C GLY A 251 0.35 -2.05 -1.43
N ILE A 252 -0.22 -2.07 -2.64
CA ILE A 252 -0.89 -3.24 -3.23
C ILE A 252 -0.41 -3.52 -4.66
N ARG A 253 -0.39 -4.80 -5.07
CA ARG A 253 -0.10 -5.23 -6.45
C ARG A 253 -1.03 -6.35 -6.90
N CYS A 254 -1.15 -6.53 -8.21
CA CYS A 254 -1.96 -7.58 -8.81
C CYS A 254 -1.07 -8.65 -9.48
N ASP A 255 -1.45 -9.92 -9.37
CA ASP A 255 -0.84 -11.01 -10.14
C ASP A 255 -1.63 -11.31 -11.43
N ILE A 256 -1.06 -12.13 -12.32
CA ILE A 256 -1.66 -12.45 -13.63
C ILE A 256 -3.01 -13.16 -13.54
N ASP A 257 -3.33 -13.79 -12.41
CA ASP A 257 -4.60 -14.47 -12.17
C ASP A 257 -5.66 -13.48 -11.63
N GLY A 258 -5.26 -12.23 -11.34
CA GLY A 258 -6.10 -11.17 -10.85
C GLY A 258 -6.11 -11.01 -9.33
N ASN A 259 -5.40 -11.85 -8.58
CA ASN A 259 -5.37 -11.72 -7.13
C ASN A 259 -4.69 -10.42 -6.72
N ILE A 260 -5.20 -9.80 -5.65
CA ILE A 260 -4.62 -8.59 -5.06
C ILE A 260 -3.77 -8.97 -3.88
N TRP A 261 -2.48 -8.65 -3.98
CA TRP A 261 -1.46 -8.80 -2.95
C TRP A 261 -1.31 -7.46 -2.23
N ALA A 262 -1.80 -7.39 -1.00
CA ALA A 262 -1.77 -6.18 -0.21
C ALA A 262 -0.79 -6.31 0.95
N SER A 263 0.15 -5.38 1.06
CA SER A 263 0.86 -5.16 2.32
C SER A 263 -0.16 -4.86 3.43
N ALA A 264 0.14 -5.29 4.65
CA ALA A 264 -0.74 -5.17 5.79
C ALA A 264 0.04 -4.97 7.08
N GLY A 265 -0.54 -4.18 7.99
CA GLY A 265 -0.04 -4.14 9.36
C GLY A 265 -0.83 -3.29 10.34
N TRP A 266 -0.15 -2.79 11.38
CA TRP A 266 -0.69 -2.04 12.53
C TRP A 266 -1.61 -2.85 13.44
N VAL A 267 -1.45 -4.17 13.46
CA VAL A 267 -2.15 -5.07 14.40
C VAL A 267 -1.16 -5.93 15.19
N GLY A 268 -0.10 -6.40 14.54
CA GLY A 268 0.97 -7.19 15.14
C GLY A 268 0.98 -8.66 14.69
N ASP A 269 1.52 -9.53 15.54
CA ASP A 269 1.78 -10.92 15.19
C ASP A 269 0.52 -11.65 14.68
N GLY A 270 0.76 -12.48 13.67
CA GLY A 270 -0.28 -13.16 12.90
C GLY A 270 -1.06 -12.26 11.93
N TYR A 271 -0.85 -10.93 11.89
CA TYR A 271 -1.59 -10.00 11.01
C TYR A 271 -0.66 -9.44 9.97
N ASP A 272 0.40 -8.84 10.47
CA ASP A 272 1.30 -8.00 9.71
C ASP A 272 2.04 -8.85 8.68
N GLY A 273 2.28 -8.26 7.51
CA GLY A 273 2.83 -8.95 6.35
C GLY A 273 2.02 -8.68 5.09
N VAL A 274 1.71 -9.71 4.30
CA VAL A 274 0.99 -9.57 3.03
C VAL A 274 -0.26 -10.42 3.04
N HIS A 275 -1.41 -9.85 2.66
CA HIS A 275 -2.69 -10.53 2.52
C HIS A 275 -3.00 -10.67 1.03
N VAL A 276 -3.52 -11.83 0.63
CA VAL A 276 -3.85 -12.12 -0.77
C VAL A 276 -5.35 -12.29 -0.91
N PHE A 277 -5.98 -11.54 -1.81
CA PHE A 277 -7.41 -11.53 -2.06
C PHE A 277 -7.72 -12.00 -3.47
N GLU A 278 -8.67 -12.91 -3.63
CA GLU A 278 -9.08 -13.39 -4.95
C GLU A 278 -9.93 -12.33 -5.71
N PRO A 279 -9.87 -12.28 -7.06
CA PRO A 279 -10.38 -11.15 -7.85
C PRO A 279 -11.90 -10.98 -7.90
N THR A 280 -12.67 -12.00 -7.56
CA THR A 280 -14.11 -12.08 -7.82
C THR A 280 -14.91 -11.39 -6.72
N GLU A 281 -14.77 -11.89 -5.50
CA GLU A 281 -15.49 -11.44 -4.31
C GLU A 281 -14.57 -10.76 -3.29
N GLY A 282 -13.26 -10.67 -3.58
CA GLY A 282 -12.29 -10.05 -2.68
C GLY A 282 -12.08 -10.84 -1.39
N VAL A 283 -12.31 -12.15 -1.42
CA VAL A 283 -12.09 -13.02 -0.27
C VAL A 283 -10.60 -13.23 -0.06
N ARG A 284 -10.15 -13.10 1.20
CA ARG A 284 -8.75 -13.41 1.57
C ARG A 284 -8.49 -14.90 1.38
N ILE A 285 -7.56 -15.25 0.51
CA ILE A 285 -7.15 -16.63 0.19
C ILE A 285 -5.77 -17.01 0.74
N GLY A 286 -4.98 -16.03 1.19
CA GLY A 286 -3.63 -16.28 1.68
C GLY A 286 -3.07 -15.16 2.55
N GLN A 287 -2.01 -15.50 3.28
CA GLN A 287 -1.24 -14.58 4.09
C GLN A 287 0.24 -14.98 4.14
N ILE A 288 1.14 -14.03 3.93
CA ILE A 288 2.56 -14.12 4.29
C ILE A 288 2.73 -13.30 5.56
N ARG A 289 3.21 -13.90 6.64
CA ARG A 289 3.40 -13.20 7.92
C ARG A 289 4.80 -12.61 8.00
N LEU A 290 4.89 -11.36 8.43
CA LEU A 290 6.14 -10.68 8.73
C LEU A 290 6.16 -10.27 10.21
N PRO A 291 7.34 -10.14 10.83
CA PRO A 291 7.46 -9.74 12.23
C PRO A 291 7.24 -8.23 12.45
N GLU A 292 7.02 -7.47 11.38
CA GLU A 292 6.84 -6.02 11.40
C GLU A 292 5.82 -5.60 10.32
N ILE A 293 5.34 -4.37 10.43
CA ILE A 293 4.35 -3.79 9.52
C ILE A 293 4.92 -3.78 8.10
N CYS A 294 4.21 -4.43 7.17
CA CYS A 294 4.52 -4.34 5.76
C CYS A 294 3.85 -3.09 5.19
N SER A 295 4.65 -2.24 4.55
CA SER A 295 4.20 -0.97 3.98
C SER A 295 3.89 -1.11 2.49
N ASN A 296 4.60 -1.98 1.76
CA ASN A 296 4.42 -2.09 0.33
C ASN A 296 5.02 -3.38 -0.24
N VAL A 297 4.61 -3.73 -1.46
CA VAL A 297 5.03 -4.95 -2.15
C VAL A 297 5.30 -4.70 -3.63
N CYS A 298 6.22 -5.45 -4.22
CA CYS A 298 6.38 -5.50 -5.67
C CYS A 298 6.80 -6.89 -6.15
N PHE A 299 6.38 -7.26 -7.35
CA PHE A 299 6.85 -8.47 -8.02
C PHE A 299 8.06 -8.14 -8.89
N GLY A 300 9.13 -8.92 -8.75
CA GLY A 300 10.34 -8.78 -9.54
C GLY A 300 11.02 -10.10 -9.85
N GLY A 301 12.29 -10.01 -10.21
CA GLY A 301 13.04 -11.10 -10.83
C GLY A 301 12.68 -11.31 -12.31
N PRO A 302 13.46 -12.10 -13.06
CA PRO A 302 13.26 -12.29 -14.50
C PRO A 302 11.90 -12.86 -14.91
N LYS A 303 11.24 -13.60 -13.99
CA LYS A 303 9.91 -14.18 -14.20
C LYS A 303 8.79 -13.43 -13.47
N ARG A 304 9.07 -12.28 -12.83
CA ARG A 304 8.12 -11.56 -11.96
C ARG A 304 7.50 -12.46 -10.87
N ASN A 305 8.22 -13.46 -10.39
CA ASN A 305 7.75 -14.45 -9.42
C ASN A 305 8.52 -14.39 -8.09
N ARG A 306 9.22 -13.28 -7.85
CA ARG A 306 9.81 -12.96 -6.55
C ARG A 306 9.07 -11.76 -5.98
N LEU A 307 8.36 -11.97 -4.87
CA LEU A 307 7.69 -10.91 -4.15
C LEU A 307 8.71 -10.24 -3.23
N PHE A 308 8.94 -8.94 -3.44
CA PHE A 308 9.68 -8.07 -2.53
C PHE A 308 8.67 -7.33 -1.64
N MET A 309 9.01 -7.17 -0.37
CA MET A 309 8.16 -6.56 0.65
C MET A 309 8.98 -5.56 1.44
N THR A 310 8.63 -4.28 1.36
CA THR A 310 9.15 -3.29 2.30
C THR A 310 8.32 -3.40 3.58
N ALA A 311 9.00 -3.49 4.72
CA ALA A 311 8.32 -3.64 5.99
C ALA A 311 9.11 -2.90 7.06
N SER A 312 8.57 -1.77 7.53
CA SER A 312 9.14 -0.87 8.53
C SER A 312 10.65 -0.63 8.33
N THR A 313 11.51 -1.44 8.95
CA THR A 313 12.97 -1.25 8.93
C THR A 313 13.74 -2.21 8.02
N SER A 314 13.02 -3.08 7.30
CA SER A 314 13.58 -4.17 6.52
C SER A 314 12.99 -4.27 5.10
N VAL A 315 13.68 -5.01 4.24
CA VAL A 315 13.14 -5.51 2.96
C VAL A 315 13.21 -7.04 2.98
N TYR A 316 12.08 -7.69 2.80
CA TYR A 316 11.97 -9.14 2.67
C TYR A 316 11.76 -9.53 1.22
N ALA A 317 12.14 -10.77 0.87
CA ALA A 317 11.86 -11.32 -0.45
C ALA A 317 11.56 -12.81 -0.37
N VAL A 318 10.56 -13.27 -1.13
CA VAL A 318 10.21 -14.69 -1.24
C VAL A 318 9.84 -15.03 -2.68
N TYR A 319 10.23 -16.22 -3.13
CA TYR A 319 9.74 -16.73 -4.41
C TYR A 319 8.32 -17.26 -4.25
N THR A 320 7.48 -16.95 -5.22
CA THR A 320 6.08 -17.38 -5.30
C THR A 320 5.86 -18.15 -6.59
N GLU A 321 4.84 -19.00 -6.62
CA GLU A 321 4.34 -19.55 -7.89
C GLU A 321 3.47 -18.54 -8.66
N ALA A 322 2.98 -17.49 -7.96
CA ALA A 322 2.33 -16.37 -8.60
C ALA A 322 3.32 -15.53 -9.42
N GLN A 323 2.81 -14.92 -10.49
CA GLN A 323 3.53 -13.98 -11.33
C GLN A 323 2.86 -12.61 -11.29
N GLY A 324 3.61 -11.55 -11.01
CA GLY A 324 3.09 -10.17 -11.06
C GLY A 324 2.54 -9.79 -12.44
N ALA A 325 1.38 -9.13 -12.46
CA ALA A 325 0.69 -8.75 -13.68
C ALA A 325 1.44 -7.67 -14.47
N HIS A 326 1.98 -6.69 -13.76
CA HIS A 326 2.48 -5.45 -14.34
C HIS A 326 3.95 -5.22 -14.03
N ILE A 327 4.56 -4.27 -14.75
CA ILE A 327 5.81 -3.68 -14.29
C ILE A 327 5.55 -2.97 -12.96
N THR A 328 6.55 -3.00 -12.09
CA THR A 328 6.53 -2.29 -10.82
C THR A 328 7.62 -1.28 -10.82
#